data_AF-A0AAF1B8X5-F1
#
_entry.id   AF-A0AAF1B8X5-F1
#
_cell.length_a   1.000
_cell.length_b   1.000
_cell.length_c   1.000
_cell.angle_alpha   90.00
_cell.angle_beta   90.00
_cell.angle_gamma   90.00
#
_symmetry.space_group_name_H-M   'P 1'
#
loop_
_entity.id
_entity.type
_entity.pdbx_description
1 polymer ?
#
loop_
_entity_poly.entity_id
_entity_poly.type
_entity_poly.pdbx_seq_one_letter_code
_entity_poly.pdbx_strand_id
1 'polypeptide(L)' 'MSSKKLLNPSKDDKPLWLHVEVLDAPIGGGGNRKWRCRYCNKIVTGSYSKVRAHLLKISNMGVEACKGFQMMFIVK' A
#
# COMPACT_ATOMS: atom_id res chain seq x y z
N MET A 1 -0.55 -27.94 9.33
CA MET A 1 -1.20 -26.78 9.99
C MET A 1 -0.17 -25.68 10.09
N SER A 2 -0.18 -24.69 9.20
CA SER A 2 0.68 -23.51 9.38
C SER A 2 -0.14 -22.28 9.05
N SER A 3 -0.70 -21.74 10.13
CA SER A 3 -1.61 -20.61 10.15
C SER A 3 -0.96 -19.44 9.42
N LYS A 4 -1.48 -19.12 8.24
CA LYS A 4 -1.20 -17.83 7.60
C LYS A 4 -1.72 -16.79 8.56
N LYS A 5 -0.84 -16.24 9.40
CA LYS A 5 -1.17 -15.13 10.30
C LYS A 5 -1.44 -13.96 9.37
N LEU A 6 -2.70 -13.85 8.95
CA LEU A 6 -3.26 -12.67 8.33
C LEU A 6 -2.77 -11.53 9.22
N LEU A 7 -2.00 -10.63 8.63
CA LEU A 7 -1.58 -9.42 9.28
C LEU A 7 -2.87 -8.72 9.72
N ASN A 8 -3.31 -8.92 10.95
CA ASN A 8 -4.43 -8.18 11.51
C ASN A 8 -4.00 -6.71 11.48
N PRO A 9 -4.56 -5.86 10.61
CA PRO A 9 -4.35 -4.44 10.77
C PRO A 9 -5.07 -4.10 12.07
N SER A 10 -4.32 -3.71 13.09
CA SER A 10 -4.88 -2.98 14.23
C SER A 10 -5.83 -1.93 13.63
N LYS A 11 -7.11 -2.03 13.97
CA LYS A 11 -8.23 -1.44 13.22
C LYS A 11 -8.22 0.11 13.15
N ASP A 12 -7.16 0.78 13.61
CA ASP A 12 -7.19 2.22 13.86
C ASP A 12 -6.19 3.08 13.05
N ASP A 13 -5.03 2.59 12.58
CA ASP A 13 -3.99 3.56 12.14
C ASP A 13 -3.66 3.65 10.64
N LYS A 14 -4.08 2.71 9.78
CA LYS A 14 -3.56 2.64 8.39
C LYS A 14 -4.58 2.17 7.35
N PRO A 15 -5.61 3.00 7.03
CA PRO A 15 -6.68 2.64 6.08
C PRO A 15 -6.16 2.29 4.67
N LEU A 16 -5.01 2.84 4.27
CA LEU A 16 -4.48 2.65 2.92
C LEU A 16 -4.00 1.21 2.63
N TRP A 17 -3.73 0.39 3.65
CA TRP A 17 -3.39 -1.03 3.40
C TRP A 17 -4.58 -1.84 2.88
N LEU A 18 -5.82 -1.41 3.13
CA LEU A 18 -7.02 -2.06 2.60
C LEU A 18 -7.13 -1.94 1.07
N HIS A 19 -6.50 -0.91 0.52
CA HIS A 19 -6.49 -0.57 -0.91
C HIS A 19 -5.43 -1.33 -1.71
N VAL A 20 -4.60 -2.13 -1.02
CA VAL A 20 -3.55 -2.95 -1.62
C VAL A 20 -3.67 -4.39 -1.13
N GLU A 21 -3.03 -5.32 -1.83
CA GLU A 21 -2.87 -6.71 -1.45
C GLU A 21 -1.40 -6.93 -1.10
N VAL A 22 -1.10 -7.30 0.15
CA VAL A 22 0.28 -7.57 0.57
C VAL A 22 0.66 -8.98 0.11
N LEU A 23 1.61 -9.06 -0.82
CA LEU A 23 2.09 -10.31 -1.42
C LEU A 23 3.22 -10.93 -0.59
N ASP A 24 4.10 -10.10 -0.05
CA ASP A 24 5.24 -10.53 0.74
C ASP A 24 5.52 -9.53 1.86
N ALA A 25 5.73 -10.05 3.07
CA ALA A 25 6.09 -9.26 4.23
C ALA A 25 7.19 -9.97 5.01
N PRO A 26 8.27 -9.26 5.39
CA PRO A 26 9.35 -9.87 6.17
C PRO A 26 8.84 -10.36 7.52
N ILE A 27 9.28 -11.56 7.89
CA ILE A 27 9.03 -12.17 9.19
C ILE A 27 9.78 -11.31 10.22
N GLY A 28 9.05 -10.59 11.08
CA GLY A 28 9.64 -9.65 12.05
C GLY A 28 9.09 -8.21 11.98
N GLY A 29 8.16 -7.92 11.06
CA GLY A 29 7.33 -6.71 11.10
C GLY A 29 8.00 -5.41 10.58
N GLY A 30 9.33 -5.34 10.55
CA GLY A 30 10.11 -4.24 9.98
C GLY A 30 10.60 -4.54 8.56
N GLY A 31 10.43 -3.58 7.64
CA GLY A 31 10.97 -3.65 6.27
C GLY A 31 9.97 -3.31 5.17
N ASN A 32 10.47 -3.23 3.94
CA ASN A 32 9.65 -3.03 2.76
C ASN A 32 8.80 -4.27 2.49
N ARG A 33 7.52 -4.07 2.18
CA ARG A 33 6.59 -5.14 1.82
C ARG A 33 6.39 -5.12 0.31
N LYS A 34 6.21 -6.29 -0.29
CA LYS A 34 5.75 -6.39 -1.67
C LYS A 34 4.23 -6.34 -1.65
N TRP A 35 3.64 -5.38 -2.36
CA TRP A 35 2.19 -5.21 -2.40
C TRP A 35 1.71 -4.93 -3.82
N ARG A 36 0.49 -5.37 -4.13
CA ARG A 36 -0.22 -5.13 -5.38
C ARG A 36 -1.31 -4.09 -5.13
N CYS A 37 -1.34 -3.04 -5.94
CA CYS A 37 -2.44 -2.09 -5.93
C CYS A 37 -3.71 -2.74 -6.49
N ARG A 38 -4.85 -2.64 -5.80
CA ARG A 38 -6.13 -3.21 -6.27
C ARG A 38 -6.76 -2.44 -7.44
N TYR A 39 -6.29 -1.22 -7.70
CA TYR A 39 -6.87 -0.34 -8.74
C TYR A 39 -6.12 -0.39 -10.07
N CYS A 40 -4.79 -0.46 -10.02
CA CYS A 40 -3.95 -0.49 -11.23
C CYS A 40 -3.16 -1.78 -11.38
N ASN A 41 -3.32 -2.74 -10.47
CA ASN A 41 -2.61 -4.03 -10.43
C ASN A 41 -1.07 -3.93 -10.40
N LYS A 42 -0.51 -2.73 -10.22
CA LYS A 42 0.93 -2.52 -10.12
C LYS A 42 1.46 -3.15 -8.84
N ILE A 43 2.56 -3.89 -8.98
CA ILE A 43 3.27 -4.50 -7.86
C ILE A 43 4.43 -3.60 -7.48
N VAL A 44 4.51 -3.22 -6.21
CA VAL A 44 5.52 -2.31 -5.68
C VAL A 44 6.12 -2.92 -4.42
N THR A 45 7.44 -2.80 -4.27
CA THR A 45 8.13 -3.10 -3.02
C THR A 45 8.39 -1.80 -2.26
N GLY A 46 7.81 -1.69 -1.07
CA GLY A 46 7.94 -0.50 -0.26
C GLY A 46 7.21 -0.55 1.07
N SER A 47 7.50 0.45 1.89
CA SER A 47 6.79 0.71 3.13
C SER A 47 5.43 1.39 2.87
N TYR A 48 4.70 1.66 3.96
CA TYR A 48 3.46 2.41 3.94
C TYR A 48 3.57 3.77 3.22
N SER A 49 4.73 4.44 3.30
CA SER A 49 4.97 5.72 2.62
C SER A 49 4.82 5.60 1.10
N LYS A 50 5.23 4.48 0.50
CA LYS A 50 5.01 4.24 -0.93
C LYS A 50 3.56 3.90 -1.25
N VAL A 51 2.85 3.20 -0.36
CA VAL A 51 1.39 2.98 -0.52
C VAL A 51 0.66 4.32 -0.53
N ARG A 52 1.01 5.22 0.42
CA ARG A 52 0.46 6.58 0.50
C ARG A 52 0.76 7.39 -0.75
N ALA A 53 2.01 7.43 -1.20
CA ALA A 53 2.38 8.19 -2.38
C ALA A 53 1.73 7.66 -3.66
N HIS A 54 1.62 6.33 -3.79
CA HIS A 54 0.94 5.71 -4.92
C HIS A 54 -0.54 6.07 -4.96
N LEU A 55 -1.28 5.86 -3.86
CA LEU A 55 -2.73 6.10 -3.82
C LEU A 55 -3.05 7.60 -3.86
N LEU A 56 -2.36 8.43 -3.06
CA LEU A 56 -2.61 9.87 -2.97
C LEU A 56 -1.88 10.69 -4.06
N LYS A 57 -1.26 10.03 -5.05
CA LYS A 57 -0.55 10.68 -6.17
C LYS A 57 0.49 11.71 -5.71
N ILE A 58 1.21 11.44 -4.62
CA ILE A 58 2.26 12.33 -4.09
C ILE A 58 3.52 12.14 -4.93
N SER A 59 3.99 13.22 -5.57
CA SER A 59 5.21 13.24 -6.38
C SER A 59 6.49 13.05 -5.54
N ASN A 60 7.60 12.72 -6.20
CA ASN A 60 8.96 12.64 -5.62
C ASN A 60 9.20 11.51 -4.58
N MET A 61 8.30 10.52 -4.48
CA MET A 61 8.39 9.43 -3.49
C MET A 61 8.91 8.10 -4.05
N GLY A 62 9.50 8.12 -5.26
CA GLY A 62 10.08 6.92 -5.90
C GLY A 62 9.05 5.81 -6.20
N VAL A 63 7.78 6.19 -6.42
CA VAL A 63 6.69 5.30 -6.83
C VAL A 63 5.79 6.03 -7.82
N GLU A 64 5.35 5.34 -8.86
CA GLU A 64 4.39 5.89 -9.83
C GLU A 64 3.04 6.13 -9.15
N ALA A 65 2.39 7.25 -9.44
CA ALA A 65 1.03 7.55 -8.98
C ALA A 65 0.01 6.53 -9.53
N CYS A 66 -1.01 6.21 -8.74
CA CYS A 66 -2.05 5.26 -9.15
C CYS A 66 -2.90 5.86 -10.28
N LYS A 67 -2.98 5.14 -11.40
CA LYS A 67 -3.83 5.52 -12.55
C LYS A 67 -5.32 5.26 -12.32
N GLY A 68 -5.66 4.34 -11.40
CA GLY A 68 -7.04 3.92 -11.13
C GLY A 68 -7.65 4.46 -9.83
N PHE A 69 -6.85 5.10 -8.95
CA PHE A 69 -7.35 5.68 -7.71
C PHE A 69 -7.57 7.17 -7.90
N GLN A 70 -8.84 7.59 -7.98
CA GLN A 70 -9.23 8.99 -8.09
C GLN A 70 -9.62 9.51 -6.71
N MET A 71 -8.64 9.79 -5.84
CA MET A 71 -8.88 10.78 -4.77
C MET A 71 -8.40 12.13 -5.27
N MET A 72 -9.36 12.82 -5.85
CA MET A 72 -9.22 14.13 -6.46
C MET A 72 -8.74 15.12 -5.40
N PHE A 73 -7.56 15.72 -5.59
CA PHE A 73 -7.29 17.02 -5.00
C PHE A 73 -8.35 17.96 -5.59
N ILE A 74 -9.34 18.31 -4.77
CA ILE A 74 -10.19 19.46 -5.05
C ILE A 74 -9.29 20.68 -4.83
N VAL A 75 -8.50 21.03 -5.83
CA VAL A 75 -8.01 22.40 -5.96
C VAL A 75 -9.16 23.17 -6.61
N LYS A 76 -9.98 23.80 -5.76
CA LYS A 76 -10.84 24.90 -6.17
C LYS A 76 -10.04 26.19 -6.14
#